data_AF-A0A7S1HIE0-F1
#
_entry.id   AF-A0A7S1HIE0-F1
#
_cell.length_a   1.000
_cell.length_b   1.000
_cell.length_c   1.000
_cell.angle_alpha   90.00
_cell.angle_beta   90.00
_cell.angle_gamma   90.00
#
_symmetry.space_group_name_H-M   'P 1'
#
loop_
_entity.id
_entity.type
_entity.pdbx_description
1 polymer ?
#
loop_
_entity_poly.entity_id
_entity_poly.type
_entity_poly.pdbx_seq_one_letter_code
_entity_poly.pdbx_strand_id
1 'polypeptide(L)'
;MVSNFNDRQFRARFDKALAEVKTVLDNTKSPVLAEDVQHAYTDKYVLTDSMTNSALAALISTLSRLGLTPEALEKLKVWSKDRSVTLRFTAEQRCTFLCETVRTVEGDTIETTSSTTSRIGQLLHGKESTTSTTIKTKVKEYSWRFTNSYKLVAFQGNTTEDAVTLYAPPQGVLELVTRTEQPPRPEVVATGPMDLNATWLMQQLGEGGEGAFGVVRTDPKCFTPRRNPQVEAAVDLLQRVQQWSERVTSFFSRSVFPALQQAKERQEIDLEAARGAAFVPVLPLFDEASSTHLTLDDVSAIAAHHASSLDAKLEGLRAIFPSEEGSLVSVREACLCLLSSHLVRVAQAGVECVDYVESMLAKQVVAAIGKAVTLDDMTKFMAHHTRKLYAPSYAPRPFCYDIRRAPGYSPEGSLTIETTPGG
;
A
#
# COMPACT_ATOMS: atom_id res chain seq x y z
N MET A 1 12.24 -0.39 -22.30
CA MET A 1 12.74 -0.98 -21.05
C MET A 1 11.58 -1.81 -20.52
N VAL A 2 11.67 -3.15 -20.61
CA VAL A 2 10.65 -4.02 -20.00
C VAL A 2 10.66 -3.66 -18.51
N SER A 3 9.52 -3.27 -17.95
CA SER A 3 9.40 -3.01 -16.51
C SER A 3 9.94 -4.25 -15.78
N ASN A 4 10.57 -4.06 -14.62
CA ASN A 4 10.97 -5.17 -13.75
C ASN A 4 9.70 -5.84 -13.18
N PHE A 5 8.93 -6.50 -14.04
CA PHE A 5 7.75 -7.27 -13.68
C PHE A 5 8.22 -8.45 -12.83
N ASN A 6 7.84 -8.43 -11.56
CA ASN A 6 8.22 -9.46 -10.61
C ASN A 6 7.29 -10.67 -10.76
N ASP A 7 7.58 -11.50 -11.77
CA ASP A 7 6.78 -12.69 -12.14
C ASP A 7 6.53 -13.62 -10.94
N ARG A 8 7.54 -13.81 -10.08
CA ARG A 8 7.43 -14.67 -8.90
C ARG A 8 6.44 -14.12 -7.87
N GLN A 9 6.53 -12.83 -7.56
CA GLN A 9 5.62 -12.20 -6.58
C GLN A 9 4.20 -12.13 -7.14
N PHE A 10 4.06 -11.85 -8.43
CA PHE A 10 2.78 -11.84 -9.14
C PHE A 10 2.10 -13.21 -9.05
N ARG A 11 2.79 -14.29 -9.45
CA ARG A 11 2.26 -15.66 -9.39
C ARG A 11 1.80 -16.06 -7.99
N ALA A 12 2.59 -15.76 -6.96
CA ALA A 12 2.22 -16.09 -5.58
C ALA A 12 0.93 -15.38 -5.11
N ARG A 13 0.71 -14.13 -5.53
CA ARG A 13 -0.54 -13.40 -5.22
C ARG A 13 -1.71 -13.95 -6.04
N PHE A 14 -1.45 -14.24 -7.32
CA PHE A 14 -2.42 -14.82 -8.22
C PHE A 14 -2.93 -16.18 -7.72
N ASP A 15 -2.05 -17.09 -7.32
CA ASP A 15 -2.43 -18.44 -6.86
C ASP A 15 -3.40 -18.38 -5.67
N LYS A 16 -3.18 -17.43 -4.76
CA LYS A 16 -4.08 -17.17 -3.64
C LYS A 16 -5.45 -16.68 -4.12
N ALA A 17 -5.49 -15.73 -5.04
CA ALA A 17 -6.74 -15.21 -5.59
C ALA A 17 -7.48 -16.27 -6.41
N LEU A 18 -6.75 -17.11 -7.16
CA LEU A 18 -7.31 -18.19 -7.96
C LEU A 18 -8.00 -19.23 -7.08
N ALA A 19 -7.43 -19.55 -5.92
CA ALA A 19 -8.06 -20.45 -4.96
C ALA A 19 -9.43 -19.94 -4.50
N GLU A 20 -9.58 -18.62 -4.29
CA GLU A 20 -10.87 -18.02 -3.97
C GLU A 20 -11.82 -18.04 -5.17
N VAL A 21 -11.36 -17.70 -6.37
CA VAL A 21 -12.19 -17.71 -7.59
C VAL A 21 -12.78 -19.10 -7.87
N LYS A 22 -12.01 -20.17 -7.65
CA LYS A 22 -12.48 -21.55 -7.82
C LYS A 22 -13.61 -21.94 -6.87
N THR A 23 -13.79 -21.21 -5.77
CA THR A 23 -14.94 -21.42 -4.85
C THR A 23 -16.21 -20.68 -5.28
N VAL A 24 -16.05 -19.68 -6.16
CA VAL A 24 -17.14 -18.79 -6.61
C VAL A 24 -17.69 -19.21 -7.96
N LEU A 25 -16.81 -19.65 -8.86
CA LEU A 25 -17.20 -20.09 -10.18
C LEU A 25 -17.82 -21.50 -10.15
N ASP A 26 -18.66 -21.77 -11.15
CA ASP A 26 -19.29 -23.08 -11.32
C ASP A 26 -18.25 -24.20 -11.46
N ASN A 27 -18.57 -25.39 -10.97
CA ASN A 27 -17.66 -26.56 -11.01
C ASN A 27 -17.28 -27.01 -12.43
N THR A 28 -17.96 -26.50 -13.45
CA THR A 28 -17.67 -26.77 -14.87
C THR A 28 -16.55 -25.87 -15.43
N LYS A 29 -16.16 -24.82 -14.70
CA LYS A 29 -15.11 -23.87 -15.07
C LYS A 29 -13.74 -24.31 -14.57
N SER A 30 -12.72 -24.14 -15.39
CA SER A 30 -11.32 -24.37 -15.01
C SER A 30 -10.52 -23.08 -15.23
N PRO A 31 -10.66 -22.09 -14.32
CA PRO A 31 -9.93 -20.83 -14.44
C PRO A 31 -8.43 -21.08 -14.25
N VAL A 32 -7.62 -20.54 -15.17
CA VAL A 32 -6.16 -20.64 -15.18
C VAL A 32 -5.54 -19.34 -15.70
N LEU A 33 -4.23 -19.18 -15.54
CA LEU A 33 -3.51 -18.05 -16.12
C LEU A 33 -3.63 -18.08 -17.64
N ALA A 34 -3.79 -16.90 -18.23
CA ALA A 34 -3.86 -16.77 -19.68
C ALA A 34 -2.63 -17.35 -20.41
N GLU A 35 -1.44 -17.36 -19.80
CA GLU A 35 -0.23 -17.89 -20.44
C GLU A 35 -0.17 -19.42 -20.50
N ASP A 36 -0.99 -20.09 -19.68
CA ASP A 36 -1.00 -21.56 -19.56
C ASP A 36 -1.97 -22.23 -20.54
N VAL A 37 -2.74 -21.45 -21.31
CA VAL A 37 -3.72 -21.94 -22.29
C VAL A 37 -3.40 -21.41 -23.67
N GLN A 38 -3.71 -22.21 -24.70
CA GLN A 38 -3.57 -21.77 -26.08
C GLN A 38 -4.62 -20.70 -26.41
N HIS A 39 -4.17 -19.55 -26.88
CA HIS A 39 -5.02 -18.40 -27.22
C HIS A 39 -4.45 -17.62 -28.41
N ALA A 40 -5.29 -16.86 -29.10
CA ALA A 40 -4.88 -16.00 -30.19
C ALA A 40 -4.29 -14.67 -29.69
N TYR A 41 -3.53 -13.99 -30.54
CA TYR A 41 -3.01 -12.65 -30.22
C TYR A 41 -4.13 -11.65 -29.91
N THR A 42 -5.27 -11.76 -30.59
CA THR A 42 -6.45 -10.90 -30.41
C THR A 42 -7.07 -11.01 -29.02
N ASP A 43 -6.96 -12.16 -28.37
CA ASP A 43 -7.58 -12.45 -27.08
C ASP A 43 -6.88 -11.65 -25.97
N LYS A 44 -5.62 -11.28 -26.18
CA LYS A 44 -4.85 -10.47 -25.22
C LYS A 44 -5.43 -9.07 -25.04
N TYR A 45 -6.00 -8.49 -26.08
CA TYR A 45 -6.68 -7.20 -25.98
C TYR A 45 -7.97 -7.31 -25.19
N VAL A 46 -8.75 -8.37 -25.44
CA VAL A 46 -10.00 -8.62 -24.70
C VAL A 46 -9.70 -8.93 -23.23
N LEU A 47 -8.60 -9.62 -22.95
CA LEU A 47 -8.08 -9.82 -21.60
C LEU A 47 -7.73 -8.48 -20.93
N THR A 48 -7.00 -7.61 -21.63
CA THR A 48 -6.70 -6.25 -21.14
C THR A 48 -7.95 -5.43 -20.88
N ASP A 49 -8.95 -5.49 -21.75
CA ASP A 49 -10.25 -4.82 -21.57
C ASP A 49 -10.95 -5.33 -20.31
N SER A 50 -11.06 -6.65 -20.16
CA SER A 50 -11.72 -7.30 -19.02
C SER A 50 -11.05 -6.95 -17.69
N MET A 51 -9.71 -7.03 -17.62
CA MET A 51 -8.97 -6.69 -16.39
C MET A 51 -9.07 -5.21 -16.05
N THR A 52 -9.04 -4.33 -17.05
CA THR A 52 -9.18 -2.88 -16.84
C THR A 52 -10.58 -2.56 -16.33
N ASN A 53 -11.62 -3.11 -16.96
CA ASN A 53 -13.00 -2.92 -16.51
C ASN A 53 -13.24 -3.50 -15.10
N SER A 54 -12.66 -4.66 -14.79
CA SER A 54 -12.71 -5.22 -13.43
C SER A 54 -12.04 -4.29 -12.40
N ALA A 55 -10.90 -3.69 -12.74
CA ALA A 55 -10.24 -2.72 -11.89
C ALA A 55 -11.11 -1.47 -11.66
N LEU A 56 -11.70 -0.90 -12.72
CA LEU A 56 -12.59 0.26 -12.61
C LEU A 56 -13.83 -0.05 -11.75
N ALA A 57 -14.47 -1.20 -11.98
CA ALA A 57 -15.62 -1.64 -11.19
C ALA A 57 -15.25 -1.82 -9.70
N ALA A 58 -14.09 -2.41 -9.42
CA ALA A 58 -13.59 -2.58 -8.05
C ALA A 58 -13.26 -1.23 -7.38
N LEU A 59 -12.71 -0.26 -8.12
CA LEU A 59 -12.49 1.10 -7.62
C LEU A 59 -13.82 1.77 -7.25
N ILE A 60 -14.82 1.73 -8.13
CA ILE A 60 -16.14 2.33 -7.85
C ILE A 60 -16.83 1.63 -6.69
N SER A 61 -16.85 0.30 -6.66
CA SER A 61 -17.39 -0.49 -5.55
C SER A 61 -16.74 -0.12 -4.20
N THR A 62 -15.44 0.16 -4.19
CA THR A 62 -14.71 0.60 -2.99
C THR A 62 -15.02 2.06 -2.63
N LEU A 63 -15.10 2.96 -3.62
CA LEU A 63 -15.45 4.36 -3.40
C LEU A 63 -16.90 4.54 -2.94
N SER A 64 -17.83 3.69 -3.36
CA SER A 64 -19.21 3.70 -2.87
C SER A 64 -19.29 3.44 -1.37
N ARG A 65 -18.40 2.60 -0.83
CA ARG A 65 -18.25 2.39 0.63
C ARG A 65 -17.59 3.58 1.34
N LEU A 66 -16.95 4.47 0.59
CA LEU A 66 -16.46 5.78 1.06
C LEU A 66 -17.47 6.91 0.81
N GLY A 67 -18.74 6.58 0.55
CA GLY A 67 -19.83 7.55 0.42
C GLY A 67 -20.04 8.11 -0.99
N LEU A 68 -19.45 7.50 -2.02
CA LEU A 68 -19.85 7.76 -3.41
C LEU A 68 -21.21 7.11 -3.70
N THR A 69 -22.28 7.82 -3.35
CA THR A 69 -23.66 7.39 -3.61
C THR A 69 -23.97 7.37 -5.12
N PRO A 70 -25.01 6.65 -5.57
CA PRO A 70 -25.44 6.70 -6.97
C PRO A 70 -25.74 8.12 -7.46
N GLU A 71 -26.36 8.98 -6.64
CA GLU A 71 -26.61 10.37 -7.05
C GLU A 71 -25.32 11.17 -7.18
N ALA A 72 -24.38 10.98 -6.25
CA ALA A 72 -23.06 11.60 -6.34
C ALA A 72 -22.32 11.14 -7.59
N LEU A 73 -22.32 9.84 -7.88
CA LEU A 73 -21.68 9.26 -9.06
C LEU A 73 -22.23 9.86 -10.36
N GLU A 74 -23.55 9.93 -10.51
CA GLU A 74 -24.17 10.55 -11.70
C GLU A 74 -23.79 12.03 -11.83
N LYS A 75 -23.78 12.78 -10.72
CA LYS A 75 -23.33 14.17 -10.72
C LYS A 75 -21.87 14.30 -11.18
N LEU A 76 -20.97 13.45 -10.68
CA LEU A 76 -19.56 13.44 -11.07
C LEU A 76 -19.38 13.07 -12.54
N LYS A 77 -20.16 12.12 -13.06
CA LYS A 77 -20.17 11.75 -14.48
C LYS A 77 -20.57 12.94 -15.35
N VAL A 78 -21.65 13.64 -15.00
CA VAL A 78 -22.06 14.87 -15.69
C VAL A 78 -20.95 15.92 -15.67
N TRP A 79 -20.35 16.17 -14.50
CA TRP A 79 -19.25 17.12 -14.36
C TRP A 79 -18.05 16.82 -15.26
N SER A 80 -17.72 15.53 -15.40
CA SER A 80 -16.57 15.05 -16.18
C SER A 80 -16.67 15.28 -17.70
N LYS A 81 -17.87 15.57 -18.21
CA LYS A 81 -18.09 15.90 -19.63
C LYS A 81 -17.59 17.31 -19.97
N ASP A 82 -17.73 18.24 -19.04
CA ASP A 82 -17.43 19.66 -19.27
C ASP A 82 -16.11 20.11 -18.65
N ARG A 83 -15.76 19.57 -17.48
CA ARG A 83 -14.61 20.02 -16.69
C ARG A 83 -13.97 18.87 -15.91
N SER A 84 -12.79 19.12 -15.37
CA SER A 84 -12.10 18.15 -14.52
C SER A 84 -12.89 17.86 -13.24
N VAL A 85 -12.91 16.61 -12.81
CA VAL A 85 -13.45 16.17 -11.52
C VAL A 85 -12.30 15.80 -10.59
N THR A 86 -12.30 16.38 -9.39
CA THR A 86 -11.25 16.17 -8.39
C THR A 86 -11.85 15.61 -7.11
N LEU A 87 -11.28 14.50 -6.61
CA LEU A 87 -11.48 14.00 -5.27
C LEU A 87 -10.40 14.58 -4.35
N ARG A 88 -10.79 15.19 -3.24
CA ARG A 88 -9.88 15.87 -2.31
C ARG A 88 -10.08 15.36 -0.90
N PHE A 89 -9.01 14.85 -0.31
CA PHE A 89 -8.92 14.59 1.12
C PHE A 89 -8.22 15.75 1.83
N THR A 90 -8.80 16.23 2.93
CA THR A 90 -8.21 17.25 3.80
C THR A 90 -8.36 16.82 5.25
N ALA A 91 -7.35 17.13 6.08
CA ALA A 91 -7.42 16.90 7.51
C ALA A 91 -6.80 18.06 8.29
N GLU A 92 -7.32 18.35 9.47
CA GLU A 92 -6.79 19.31 10.44
C GLU A 92 -6.69 18.63 11.80
N GLN A 93 -5.55 18.80 12.44
CA GLN A 93 -5.27 18.32 13.78
C GLN A 93 -5.03 19.50 14.70
N ARG A 94 -5.55 19.46 15.92
CA ARG A 94 -5.39 20.53 16.91
C ARG A 94 -5.01 19.97 18.27
N CYS A 95 -4.07 20.60 18.97
CA CYS A 95 -3.65 20.23 20.31
C CYS A 95 -3.79 21.44 21.25
N THR A 96 -4.72 21.38 22.21
CA THR A 96 -4.98 22.48 23.16
C THR A 96 -4.75 22.04 24.60
N PHE A 97 -4.21 22.94 25.42
CA PHE A 97 -4.04 22.67 26.86
C PHE A 97 -5.40 22.57 27.56
N LEU A 98 -5.55 21.60 28.46
CA LEU A 98 -6.74 21.44 29.30
C LEU A 98 -6.48 21.90 30.74
N CYS A 99 -5.58 21.22 31.45
CA CYS A 99 -5.32 21.49 32.86
C CYS A 99 -4.01 20.87 33.38
N GLU A 100 -3.56 21.34 34.54
CA GLU A 100 -2.50 20.75 35.35
C GLU A 100 -3.12 19.96 36.52
N THR A 101 -2.69 18.72 36.72
CA THR A 101 -3.09 17.86 37.84
C THR A 101 -1.86 17.44 38.64
N VAL A 102 -1.92 17.55 39.97
CA VAL A 102 -0.84 17.11 40.86
C VAL A 102 -1.27 15.81 41.55
N ARG A 103 -0.62 14.70 41.23
CA ARG A 103 -0.85 13.41 41.88
C ARG A 103 0.29 13.06 42.83
N THR A 104 -0.02 12.55 44.01
CA THR A 104 0.99 12.02 44.94
C THR A 104 1.08 10.53 44.70
N VAL A 105 2.22 10.06 44.21
CA VAL A 105 2.49 8.64 43.99
C VAL A 105 3.34 8.15 45.16
N GLU A 106 2.88 7.10 45.83
CA GLU A 106 3.66 6.41 46.84
C GLU A 106 4.75 5.59 46.14
N GLY A 107 6.01 5.94 46.37
CA GLY A 107 7.18 5.25 45.84
C GLY A 107 7.63 4.11 46.75
N ASP A 108 8.80 3.55 46.43
CA ASP A 108 9.36 2.40 47.16
C ASP A 108 9.43 2.68 48.67
N THR A 109 9.04 1.66 49.44
CA THR A 109 9.15 1.69 50.90
C THR A 109 10.58 1.33 51.27
N ILE A 110 11.30 2.28 51.87
CA ILE A 110 12.64 2.03 52.38
C ILE A 110 12.50 1.58 53.84
N GLU A 111 12.88 0.34 54.12
CA GLU A 111 13.06 -0.14 55.49
C GLU A 111 14.40 0.37 56.01
N THR A 112 14.36 1.24 57.03
CA THR A 112 15.58 1.67 57.73
C THR A 112 15.65 0.95 59.07
N THR A 113 16.61 0.04 59.21
CA THR A 113 16.90 -0.65 60.47
C THR A 113 17.91 0.18 61.26
N SER A 114 17.49 0.73 62.39
CA SER A 114 18.37 1.43 63.32
C SER A 114 18.62 0.56 64.55
N SER A 115 19.89 0.20 64.77
CA SER A 115 20.33 -0.57 65.94
C SER A 115 20.92 0.37 66.99
N THR A 116 20.26 0.50 68.13
CA THR A 116 20.81 1.24 69.28
C THR A 116 21.27 0.24 70.34
N THR A 117 22.58 0.01 70.42
CA THR A 117 23.18 -0.74 71.52
C THR A 117 23.29 0.15 72.75
N SER A 118 22.59 -0.21 73.83
CA SER A 118 22.81 0.37 75.16
C SER A 118 23.34 -0.71 76.09
N ARG A 119 24.37 -0.36 76.89
CA ARG A 119 24.97 -1.26 77.89
C ARG A 119 24.27 -1.07 79.23
N ILE A 120 23.58 -2.10 79.70
CA ILE A 120 23.13 -2.20 81.10
C ILE A 120 23.61 -3.56 81.62
N GLY A 121 24.70 -3.56 82.40
CA GLY A 121 25.28 -4.77 83.01
C GLY A 121 25.95 -5.74 82.01
N GLN A 122 26.52 -6.84 82.54
CA GLN A 122 27.29 -7.86 81.81
C GLN A 122 26.52 -8.65 80.72
N LEU A 123 25.29 -8.25 80.36
CA LEU A 123 24.50 -8.86 79.28
C LEU A 123 24.25 -7.85 78.15
N LEU A 124 24.68 -8.21 76.94
CA LEU A 124 24.34 -7.50 75.70
C LEU A 124 22.92 -7.86 75.27
N HIS A 125 21.98 -6.92 75.37
CA HIS A 125 20.66 -7.01 74.74
C HIS A 125 20.54 -5.94 73.65
N GLY A 126 20.49 -6.38 72.39
CA GLY A 126 20.19 -5.52 71.24
C GLY A 126 18.68 -5.39 71.07
N LYS A 127 18.18 -4.16 70.91
CA LYS A 127 16.80 -3.90 70.52
C LYS A 127 16.81 -3.39 69.08
N GLU A 128 16.32 -4.22 68.16
CA GLU A 128 16.11 -3.83 66.77
C GLU A 128 14.74 -3.14 66.64
N SER A 129 14.70 -1.97 66.01
CA SER A 129 13.46 -1.33 65.60
C SER A 129 13.50 -1.08 64.10
N THR A 130 12.56 -1.67 63.38
CA THR A 130 12.35 -1.44 61.94
C THR A 130 11.42 -0.25 61.75
N THR A 131 11.87 0.79 61.05
CA THR A 131 11.02 1.94 60.69
C THR A 131 10.84 1.97 59.18
N SER A 132 9.63 1.67 58.70
CA SER A 132 9.29 1.68 57.27
C SER A 132 8.90 3.10 56.86
N THR A 133 9.66 3.73 55.97
CA THR A 133 9.33 5.08 55.45
C THR A 133 8.96 4.98 53.97
N THR A 134 7.69 5.22 53.66
CA THR A 134 7.19 5.27 52.28
C THR A 134 7.48 6.65 51.68
N ILE A 135 8.30 6.72 50.62
CA ILE A 135 8.63 7.99 49.95
C ILE A 135 7.42 8.43 49.11
N LYS A 136 6.77 9.53 49.48
CA LYS A 136 5.67 10.12 48.68
C LYS A 136 6.23 11.12 47.67
N THR A 137 6.17 10.79 46.38
CA THR A 137 6.65 11.67 45.30
C THR A 137 5.46 12.36 44.64
N LYS A 138 5.47 13.71 44.60
CA LYS A 138 4.46 14.49 43.87
C LYS A 138 4.84 14.54 42.38
N VAL A 139 3.96 14.05 41.51
CA VAL A 139 4.10 14.09 40.05
C VAL A 139 3.09 15.09 39.50
N LYS A 140 3.58 16.08 38.74
CA LYS A 140 2.73 16.99 37.96
C LYS A 140 2.42 16.36 36.61
N GLU A 141 1.16 16.43 36.22
CA GLU A 141 0.67 15.95 34.93
C GLU A 141 -0.08 17.07 34.22
N TYR A 142 0.21 17.26 32.95
CA TYR A 142 -0.44 18.25 32.09
C TYR A 142 -1.29 17.51 31.07
N SER A 143 -2.60 17.78 31.10
CA SER A 143 -3.58 17.21 30.19
C SER A 143 -3.79 18.11 28.98
N TRP A 144 -3.89 17.50 27.81
CA TRP A 144 -4.06 18.17 26.52
C TRP A 144 -5.21 17.52 25.75
N ARG A 145 -6.01 18.32 25.06
CA ARG A 145 -7.03 17.85 24.12
C ARG A 145 -6.42 17.82 22.74
N PHE A 146 -6.34 16.62 22.16
CA PHE A 146 -5.96 16.41 20.78
C PHE A 146 -7.19 16.10 19.94
N THR A 147 -7.39 16.81 18.83
CA THR A 147 -8.51 16.58 17.92
C THR A 147 -8.04 16.33 16.50
N ASN A 148 -8.82 15.57 15.75
CA ASN A 148 -8.60 15.27 14.34
C ASN A 148 -9.92 15.41 13.56
N SER A 149 -9.96 16.34 12.62
CA SER A 149 -11.08 16.55 11.70
C SER A 149 -10.63 16.27 10.29
N TYR A 150 -11.37 15.47 9.53
CA TYR A 150 -11.02 15.19 8.14
C TYR A 150 -12.25 15.00 7.27
N LYS A 151 -12.09 15.20 5.97
CA LYS A 151 -13.16 15.01 4.98
C LYS A 151 -12.62 14.64 3.61
N LEU A 152 -13.45 13.89 2.89
CA LEU A 152 -13.32 13.57 1.47
C LEU A 152 -14.44 14.27 0.70
N VAL A 153 -14.07 15.12 -0.24
CA VAL A 153 -15.02 15.87 -1.07
C VAL A 153 -14.70 15.69 -2.54
N ALA A 154 -15.71 15.83 -3.40
CA ALA A 154 -15.57 15.84 -4.85
C ALA A 154 -16.04 17.17 -5.42
N PHE A 155 -15.30 17.76 -6.36
CA PHE A 155 -15.67 19.03 -6.97
C PHE A 155 -15.29 19.13 -8.44
N GLN A 156 -15.93 20.07 -9.15
CA GLN A 156 -15.71 20.33 -10.57
C GLN A 156 -14.76 21.52 -10.79
N GLY A 157 -13.78 21.34 -11.67
CA GLY A 157 -12.78 22.35 -12.00
C GLY A 157 -12.03 22.83 -10.75
N ASN A 158 -12.11 24.12 -10.47
CA ASN A 158 -11.54 24.76 -9.27
C ASN A 158 -12.62 25.20 -8.27
N THR A 159 -13.88 24.87 -8.51
CA THR A 159 -15.02 25.36 -7.72
C THR A 159 -15.23 24.48 -6.50
N THR A 160 -14.61 24.82 -5.37
CA THR A 160 -14.74 24.04 -4.13
C THR A 160 -16.01 24.33 -3.33
N GLU A 161 -16.77 25.36 -3.71
CA GLU A 161 -18.00 25.81 -3.02
C GLU A 161 -19.15 24.83 -3.24
N ASP A 162 -19.30 24.30 -4.46
CA ASP A 162 -20.34 23.34 -4.84
C ASP A 162 -19.93 21.87 -4.64
N ALA A 163 -18.90 21.64 -3.80
CA ALA A 163 -18.33 20.33 -3.58
C ALA A 163 -19.34 19.36 -2.97
N VAL A 164 -19.39 18.13 -3.51
CA VAL A 164 -20.12 17.02 -2.92
C VAL A 164 -19.27 16.44 -1.79
N THR A 165 -19.81 16.41 -0.58
CA THR A 165 -19.14 15.71 0.53
C THR A 165 -19.42 14.22 0.41
N LEU A 166 -18.36 13.43 0.19
CA LEU A 166 -18.45 11.98 0.12
C LEU A 166 -18.33 11.37 1.51
N TYR A 167 -17.37 11.86 2.30
CA TYR A 167 -17.10 11.35 3.64
C TYR A 167 -16.68 12.47 4.57
N ALA A 168 -17.39 12.68 5.68
CA ALA A 168 -17.05 13.68 6.69
C ALA A 168 -17.53 13.21 8.06
N PRO A 169 -16.77 12.36 8.75
CA PRO A 169 -17.14 11.92 10.08
C PRO A 169 -17.02 13.06 11.10
N PRO A 170 -17.66 12.93 12.27
CA PRO A 170 -17.46 13.84 13.40
C PRO A 170 -15.98 13.96 13.78
N GLN A 171 -15.63 15.08 14.40
CA GLN A 171 -14.28 15.30 14.90
C GLN A 171 -13.92 14.26 15.96
N GLY A 172 -12.81 13.55 15.74
CA GLY A 172 -12.23 12.65 16.73
C GLY A 172 -11.48 13.44 17.80
N VAL A 173 -11.55 12.97 19.05
CA VAL A 173 -10.99 13.62 20.23
C VAL A 173 -10.24 12.59 21.07
N LEU A 174 -9.10 12.98 21.63
CA LEU A 174 -8.31 12.21 22.58
C LEU A 174 -7.70 13.12 23.64
N GLU A 175 -7.70 12.69 24.90
CA GLU A 175 -6.94 13.35 25.96
C GLU A 175 -5.52 12.76 26.02
N LEU A 176 -4.52 13.62 25.87
CA LEU A 176 -3.10 13.28 26.00
C LEU A 176 -2.57 13.76 27.35
N VAL A 177 -1.60 13.06 27.93
CA VAL A 177 -0.97 13.46 29.19
C VAL A 177 0.54 13.52 29.06
N THR A 178 1.13 14.54 29.65
CA THR A 178 2.58 14.78 29.67
C THR A 178 3.04 15.11 31.09
N ARG A 179 4.34 14.91 31.38
CA ARG A 179 4.97 15.27 32.67
C ARG A 179 5.55 16.68 32.69
N THR A 180 5.48 17.37 31.57
CA THR A 180 6.04 18.71 31.34
C THR A 180 4.97 19.60 30.77
N GLU A 181 5.06 20.90 31.00
CA GLU A 181 4.15 21.90 30.43
C GLU A 181 4.30 22.07 28.90
N GLN A 182 5.25 21.35 28.28
CA GLN A 182 5.44 21.36 26.84
C GLN A 182 4.35 20.55 26.12
N PRO A 183 3.72 21.11 25.06
CA PRO A 183 2.68 20.41 24.33
C PRO A 183 3.25 19.16 23.63
N PRO A 184 2.56 18.01 23.68
CA PRO A 184 3.03 16.78 23.06
C PRO A 184 3.03 16.83 21.52
N ARG A 185 2.25 17.76 20.94
CA ARG A 185 2.05 17.94 19.50
C ARG A 185 1.86 19.42 19.17
N PRO A 186 2.11 19.86 17.92
CA PRO A 186 1.88 21.25 17.53
C PRO A 186 0.42 21.67 17.73
N GLU A 187 0.20 22.96 17.99
CA GLU A 187 -1.13 23.50 18.30
C GLU A 187 -2.12 23.29 17.16
N VAL A 188 -1.72 23.55 15.91
CA VAL A 188 -2.52 23.27 14.71
C VAL A 188 -1.62 22.68 13.63
N VAL A 189 -2.06 21.58 13.02
CA VAL A 189 -1.45 20.97 11.85
C VAL A 189 -2.52 20.73 10.80
N ALA A 190 -2.50 21.53 9.73
CA ALA A 190 -3.33 21.28 8.56
C ALA A 190 -2.57 20.35 7.60
N THR A 191 -3.17 19.20 7.29
CA THR A 191 -2.70 18.32 6.22
C THR A 191 -3.33 18.80 4.93
N GLY A 192 -2.48 19.39 4.07
CA GLY A 192 -2.87 20.04 2.82
C GLY A 192 -3.64 19.13 1.87
N PRO A 193 -4.30 19.71 0.85
CA PRO A 193 -5.23 18.96 0.01
C PRO A 193 -4.49 17.81 -0.69
N MET A 194 -4.99 16.59 -0.48
CA MET A 194 -4.58 15.42 -1.24
C MET A 194 -5.58 15.23 -2.37
N ASP A 195 -5.19 15.65 -3.57
CA ASP A 195 -6.06 15.66 -4.74
C ASP A 195 -5.80 14.47 -5.65
N LEU A 196 -6.89 13.88 -6.12
CA LEU A 196 -6.94 12.86 -7.16
C LEU A 196 -7.83 13.36 -8.28
N ASN A 197 -7.25 13.52 -9.47
CA ASN A 197 -8.04 13.79 -10.66
C ASN A 197 -8.76 12.50 -11.08
N ALA A 198 -10.07 12.47 -10.88
CA ALA A 198 -10.95 11.34 -11.19
C ALA A 198 -11.69 11.51 -12.53
N THR A 199 -11.36 12.54 -13.32
CA THR A 199 -12.07 12.86 -14.57
C THR A 199 -12.11 11.68 -15.52
N TRP A 200 -10.96 11.06 -15.78
CA TRP A 200 -10.87 9.92 -16.70
C TRP A 200 -11.67 8.73 -16.16
N LEU A 201 -11.60 8.44 -14.85
CA LEU A 201 -12.40 7.37 -14.24
C LEU A 201 -13.88 7.56 -14.55
N MET A 202 -14.42 8.76 -14.31
CA MET A 202 -15.84 9.07 -14.56
C MET A 202 -16.22 8.96 -16.04
N GLN A 203 -15.31 9.27 -16.95
CA GLN A 203 -15.54 9.16 -18.40
C GLN A 203 -15.53 7.72 -18.91
N GLN A 204 -14.95 6.78 -18.17
CA GLN A 204 -14.88 5.36 -18.55
C GLN A 204 -15.99 4.51 -17.94
N LEU A 205 -17.04 5.13 -17.39
CA LEU A 205 -18.18 4.43 -16.82
C LEU A 205 -19.40 4.53 -17.74
N GLY A 206 -20.10 3.40 -17.89
CA GLY A 206 -21.39 3.31 -18.57
C GLY A 206 -22.53 3.95 -17.75
N GLU A 207 -23.76 3.84 -18.26
CA GLU A 207 -24.93 4.46 -17.63
C GLU A 207 -25.22 3.89 -16.23
N GLY A 208 -24.99 2.58 -16.02
CA GLY A 208 -25.19 1.92 -14.72
C GLY A 208 -23.96 1.96 -13.80
N GLY A 209 -22.88 2.64 -14.19
CA GLY A 209 -21.63 2.68 -13.42
C GLY A 209 -20.70 1.49 -13.68
N GLU A 210 -21.03 0.60 -14.61
CA GLU A 210 -20.16 -0.43 -15.14
C GLU A 210 -18.96 0.16 -15.91
N GLY A 211 -17.85 -0.56 -15.97
CA GLY A 211 -16.72 -0.16 -16.80
C GLY A 211 -17.09 -0.25 -18.29
N ALA A 212 -16.89 0.86 -19.01
CA ALA A 212 -17.10 0.96 -20.46
C ALA A 212 -15.76 1.12 -21.23
N PHE A 213 -14.66 0.69 -20.61
CA PHE A 213 -13.33 0.77 -21.21
C PHE A 213 -13.19 -0.25 -22.35
N GLY A 214 -12.52 0.16 -23.43
CA GLY A 214 -12.16 -0.72 -24.52
C GLY A 214 -10.94 -0.23 -25.30
N VAL A 215 -10.06 -1.17 -25.67
CA VAL A 215 -8.86 -0.87 -26.44
C VAL A 215 -9.18 -0.63 -27.92
N VAL A 216 -8.85 0.58 -28.38
CA VAL A 216 -8.94 0.93 -29.81
C VAL A 216 -7.69 0.42 -30.53
N ARG A 217 -7.84 -0.69 -31.25
CA ARG A 217 -6.75 -1.36 -31.95
C ARG A 217 -6.29 -0.63 -33.22
N THR A 218 -7.17 0.17 -33.82
CA THR A 218 -6.91 0.93 -35.04
C THR A 218 -6.12 2.22 -34.79
N ASP A 219 -5.82 2.55 -33.53
CA ASP A 219 -5.01 3.71 -33.19
C ASP A 219 -3.58 3.53 -33.72
N PRO A 220 -3.01 4.51 -34.45
CA PRO A 220 -1.65 4.41 -35.01
C PRO A 220 -0.56 4.29 -33.94
N LYS A 221 -0.84 4.62 -32.68
CA LYS A 221 0.07 4.46 -31.53
C LYS A 221 -0.14 3.13 -30.79
N CYS A 222 -1.03 2.26 -31.25
CA CYS A 222 -1.24 0.93 -30.68
C CYS A 222 -0.17 -0.04 -31.21
N PHE A 223 0.79 -0.42 -30.37
CA PHE A 223 1.82 -1.41 -30.71
C PHE A 223 1.53 -2.79 -30.09
N THR A 224 1.09 -2.79 -28.84
CA THR A 224 0.70 -3.98 -28.06
C THR A 224 -0.50 -3.58 -27.19
N PRO A 225 -1.22 -4.53 -26.56
CA PRO A 225 -2.27 -4.20 -25.60
C PRO A 225 -1.76 -3.24 -24.50
N ARG A 226 -0.56 -3.46 -23.96
CA ARG A 226 0.04 -2.57 -22.95
C ARG A 226 0.48 -1.21 -23.52
N ARG A 227 1.01 -1.19 -24.74
CA ARG A 227 1.49 0.00 -25.46
C ARG A 227 0.39 0.56 -26.36
N ASN A 228 -0.68 1.00 -25.71
CA ASN A 228 -1.86 1.57 -26.33
C ASN A 228 -2.27 2.84 -25.54
N PRO A 229 -2.65 3.96 -26.20
CA PRO A 229 -2.95 5.21 -25.50
C PRO A 229 -4.07 5.11 -24.45
N GLN A 230 -5.10 4.32 -24.71
CA GLN A 230 -6.20 4.12 -23.77
C GLN A 230 -5.72 3.36 -22.52
N VAL A 231 -4.89 2.34 -22.71
CA VAL A 231 -4.30 1.56 -21.61
C VAL A 231 -3.27 2.36 -20.83
N GLU A 232 -2.49 3.22 -21.49
CA GLU A 232 -1.58 4.15 -20.83
C GLU A 232 -2.35 5.11 -19.91
N ALA A 233 -3.47 5.67 -20.37
CA ALA A 233 -4.33 6.51 -19.54
C ALA A 233 -4.93 5.74 -18.35
N ALA A 234 -5.30 4.47 -18.55
CA ALA A 234 -5.77 3.60 -17.47
C ALA A 234 -4.68 3.36 -16.41
N VAL A 235 -3.46 3.02 -16.83
CA VAL A 235 -2.31 2.82 -15.94
C VAL A 235 -1.97 4.11 -15.18
N ASP A 236 -1.98 5.26 -15.86
CA ASP A 236 -1.75 6.56 -15.24
C ASP A 236 -2.78 6.86 -14.14
N LEU A 237 -4.07 6.58 -14.39
CA LEU A 237 -5.09 6.69 -13.36
C LEU A 237 -4.80 5.76 -12.17
N LEU A 238 -4.55 4.47 -12.43
CA LEU A 238 -4.33 3.48 -11.38
C LEU A 238 -3.13 3.87 -10.50
N GLN A 239 -2.02 4.31 -11.10
CA GLN A 239 -0.87 4.80 -10.36
C GLN A 239 -1.19 6.04 -9.51
N ARG A 240 -2.00 6.97 -10.02
CA ARG A 240 -2.45 8.14 -9.24
C ARG A 240 -3.36 7.75 -8.08
N VAL A 241 -4.27 6.80 -8.29
CA VAL A 241 -5.13 6.24 -7.24
C VAL A 241 -4.28 5.60 -6.15
N GLN A 242 -3.32 4.75 -6.53
CA GLN A 242 -2.37 4.14 -5.61
C GLN A 242 -1.67 5.20 -4.75
N GLN A 243 -1.00 6.18 -5.39
CA GLN A 243 -0.26 7.22 -4.68
C GLN A 243 -1.16 8.05 -3.75
N TRP A 244 -2.36 8.40 -4.21
CA TRP A 244 -3.32 9.15 -3.42
C TRP A 244 -3.78 8.35 -2.18
N SER A 245 -4.17 7.09 -2.36
CA SER A 245 -4.62 6.21 -1.28
C SER A 245 -3.51 5.85 -0.28
N GLU A 246 -2.27 5.70 -0.74
CA GLU A 246 -1.09 5.54 0.12
C GLU A 246 -0.87 6.78 1.00
N ARG A 247 -1.03 7.99 0.45
CA ARG A 247 -0.92 9.24 1.23
C ARG A 247 -2.00 9.35 2.29
N VAL A 248 -3.25 9.00 1.97
CA VAL A 248 -4.36 8.97 2.93
C VAL A 248 -4.07 7.98 4.06
N THR A 249 -3.66 6.75 3.73
CA THR A 249 -3.32 5.72 4.73
C THR A 249 -2.08 6.11 5.56
N SER A 250 -1.10 6.77 4.93
CA SER A 250 0.10 7.27 5.60
C SER A 250 -0.22 8.36 6.61
N PHE A 251 -1.25 9.19 6.36
CA PHE A 251 -1.68 10.22 7.31
C PHE A 251 -2.15 9.59 8.64
N PHE A 252 -3.02 8.58 8.59
CA PHE A 252 -3.50 7.91 9.78
C PHE A 252 -2.38 7.17 10.51
N SER A 253 -1.59 6.39 9.79
CA SER A 253 -0.52 5.58 10.40
C SER A 253 0.64 6.40 10.97
N ARG A 254 0.96 7.57 10.39
CA ARG A 254 2.08 8.41 10.87
C ARG A 254 1.65 9.51 11.83
N SER A 255 0.40 9.97 11.76
CA SER A 255 -0.06 11.08 12.58
C SER A 255 -1.12 10.67 13.60
N VAL A 256 -2.21 10.04 13.18
CA VAL A 256 -3.36 9.76 14.07
C VAL A 256 -3.05 8.62 15.03
N PHE A 257 -2.65 7.46 14.54
CA PHE A 257 -2.45 6.26 15.37
C PHE A 257 -1.34 6.40 16.42
N PRO A 258 -0.19 7.06 16.14
CA PRO A 258 0.81 7.29 17.17
C PRO A 258 0.32 8.15 18.34
N ALA A 259 -0.79 8.91 18.19
CA ALA A 259 -1.36 9.68 19.29
C ALA A 259 -1.91 8.78 20.40
N LEU A 260 -2.37 7.56 20.06
CA LEU A 260 -2.90 6.60 21.03
C LEU A 260 -1.84 6.17 22.06
N GLN A 261 -0.56 6.17 21.69
CA GLN A 261 0.53 5.82 22.62
C GLN A 261 0.68 6.83 23.76
N GLN A 262 0.23 8.06 23.55
CA GLN A 262 0.30 9.18 24.50
C GLN A 262 -1.05 9.47 25.17
N ALA A 263 -2.06 8.63 24.90
CA ALA A 263 -3.37 8.75 25.51
C ALA A 263 -3.30 8.64 27.03
N LYS A 264 -4.12 9.44 27.72
CA LYS A 264 -4.34 9.31 29.17
C LYS A 264 -4.78 7.90 29.55
N GLU A 265 -5.72 7.38 28.78
CA GLU A 265 -6.25 6.02 28.89
C GLU A 265 -5.74 5.24 27.69
N ARG A 266 -4.82 4.30 27.94
CA ARG A 266 -4.27 3.47 26.88
C ARG A 266 -5.34 2.51 26.38
N GLN A 267 -5.67 2.63 25.11
CA GLN A 267 -6.50 1.65 24.40
C GLN A 267 -5.59 0.70 23.63
N GLU A 268 -5.67 -0.59 23.97
CA GLU A 268 -5.02 -1.65 23.19
C GLU A 268 -5.90 -1.97 21.98
N ILE A 269 -5.66 -1.27 20.87
CA ILE A 269 -6.35 -1.49 19.60
C ILE A 269 -5.40 -2.18 18.64
N ASP A 270 -5.83 -3.29 18.04
CA ASP A 270 -5.11 -3.93 16.95
C ASP A 270 -5.23 -3.08 15.67
N LEU A 271 -4.29 -2.15 15.51
CA LEU A 271 -4.21 -1.28 14.34
C LEU A 271 -3.87 -2.04 13.04
N GLU A 272 -3.30 -3.24 13.14
CA GLU A 272 -2.97 -4.06 11.96
C GLU A 272 -4.23 -4.68 11.36
N ALA A 273 -5.30 -4.87 12.13
CA ALA A 273 -6.60 -5.28 11.62
C ALA A 273 -7.14 -4.30 10.55
N ALA A 274 -6.89 -2.99 10.71
CA ALA A 274 -7.26 -1.97 9.72
C ALA A 274 -6.47 -2.06 8.40
N ARG A 275 -5.42 -2.88 8.33
CA ARG A 275 -4.62 -3.15 7.12
C ARG A 275 -4.97 -4.47 6.44
N GLY A 276 -6.01 -5.16 6.92
CA GLY A 276 -6.47 -6.45 6.38
C GLY A 276 -6.70 -6.43 4.87
N ALA A 277 -6.59 -7.59 4.23
CA ALA A 277 -6.79 -7.77 2.79
C ALA A 277 -8.13 -8.41 2.46
N ALA A 278 -8.94 -7.71 1.66
CA ALA A 278 -10.09 -8.28 0.97
C ALA A 278 -9.67 -8.87 -0.39
N PHE A 279 -10.53 -9.68 -0.97
CA PHE A 279 -10.35 -10.25 -2.31
C PHE A 279 -10.20 -9.13 -3.37
N VAL A 280 -9.32 -9.31 -4.36
CA VAL A 280 -9.12 -8.35 -5.46
C VAL A 280 -9.55 -9.02 -6.77
N PRO A 281 -10.54 -8.49 -7.51
CA PRO A 281 -11.14 -9.18 -8.66
C PRO A 281 -10.38 -8.99 -9.98
N VAL A 282 -9.19 -8.39 -9.94
CA VAL A 282 -8.42 -8.03 -11.14
C VAL A 282 -7.41 -9.14 -11.47
N LEU A 283 -7.78 -10.05 -12.36
CA LEU A 283 -7.03 -11.29 -12.63
C LEU A 283 -6.94 -11.60 -14.13
N PRO A 284 -5.78 -12.04 -14.66
CA PRO A 284 -5.62 -12.41 -16.06
C PRO A 284 -6.06 -13.85 -16.33
N LEU A 285 -7.36 -14.12 -16.19
CA LEU A 285 -7.93 -15.46 -16.27
C LEU A 285 -8.44 -15.81 -17.67
N PHE A 286 -8.15 -17.05 -18.09
CA PHE A 286 -8.90 -17.77 -19.12
C PHE A 286 -9.52 -19.03 -18.52
N ASP A 287 -10.55 -19.55 -19.19
CA ASP A 287 -11.13 -20.84 -18.88
C ASP A 287 -10.45 -21.92 -19.75
N GLU A 288 -9.76 -22.86 -19.11
CA GLU A 288 -9.06 -23.95 -19.80
C GLU A 288 -10.04 -24.81 -20.62
N ALA A 289 -11.25 -25.01 -20.11
CA ALA A 289 -12.27 -25.85 -20.75
C ALA A 289 -12.75 -25.29 -22.11
N SER A 290 -12.78 -23.96 -22.24
CA SER A 290 -13.24 -23.27 -23.45
C SER A 290 -12.13 -22.53 -24.20
N SER A 291 -10.89 -22.53 -23.68
CA SER A 291 -9.74 -21.77 -24.18
C SER A 291 -10.04 -20.30 -24.47
N THR A 292 -11.01 -19.72 -23.75
CA THR A 292 -11.60 -18.41 -24.03
C THR A 292 -11.87 -17.66 -22.73
N HIS A 293 -12.32 -16.42 -22.88
CA HIS A 293 -12.63 -15.51 -21.79
C HIS A 293 -13.73 -16.04 -20.87
N LEU A 294 -13.66 -15.62 -19.60
CA LEU A 294 -14.76 -15.76 -18.66
C LEU A 294 -16.03 -15.10 -19.20
N THR A 295 -17.18 -15.70 -18.92
CA THR A 295 -18.48 -15.15 -19.33
C THR A 295 -18.87 -13.94 -18.49
N LEU A 296 -19.88 -13.18 -18.91
CA LEU A 296 -20.38 -12.05 -18.12
C LEU A 296 -20.90 -12.48 -16.74
N ASP A 297 -21.50 -13.67 -16.65
CA ASP A 297 -21.99 -14.23 -15.39
C ASP A 297 -20.82 -14.56 -14.45
N ASP A 298 -19.74 -15.15 -14.98
CA ASP A 298 -18.51 -15.42 -14.23
C ASP A 298 -17.90 -14.12 -13.67
N VAL A 299 -17.82 -13.07 -14.50
CA VAL A 299 -17.29 -11.75 -14.09
C VAL A 299 -18.18 -11.12 -13.01
N SER A 300 -19.50 -11.24 -13.14
CA SER A 300 -20.47 -10.74 -12.17
C SER A 300 -20.37 -11.47 -10.83
N ALA A 301 -20.16 -12.79 -10.85
CA ALA A 301 -19.95 -13.60 -9.65
C ALA A 301 -18.66 -13.21 -8.91
N ILE A 302 -17.57 -13.00 -9.64
CA ILE A 302 -16.29 -12.52 -9.09
C ILE A 302 -16.45 -11.12 -8.48
N ALA A 303 -17.20 -10.22 -9.13
CA ALA A 303 -17.47 -8.88 -8.61
C ALA A 303 -18.32 -8.91 -7.33
N ALA A 304 -19.32 -9.81 -7.27
CA ALA A 304 -20.13 -10.02 -6.08
C ALA A 304 -19.30 -10.60 -4.92
N HIS A 305 -18.37 -11.53 -5.20
CA HIS A 305 -17.45 -12.05 -4.20
C HIS A 305 -16.50 -10.97 -3.68
N HIS A 306 -15.98 -10.09 -4.55
CA HIS A 306 -15.21 -8.91 -4.13
C HIS A 306 -16.00 -8.03 -3.16
N ALA A 307 -17.24 -7.68 -3.52
CA ALA A 307 -18.11 -6.88 -2.67
C ALA A 307 -18.35 -7.55 -1.30
N SER A 308 -18.71 -8.83 -1.30
CA SER A 308 -18.96 -9.60 -0.08
C SER A 308 -17.72 -9.75 0.81
N SER A 309 -16.57 -10.07 0.20
CA SER A 309 -15.28 -10.15 0.91
C SER A 309 -14.90 -8.83 1.57
N LEU A 310 -15.12 -7.71 0.86
CA LEU A 310 -14.87 -6.38 1.39
C LEU A 310 -15.82 -6.02 2.54
N ASP A 311 -17.11 -6.32 2.40
CA ASP A 311 -18.11 -6.08 3.45
C ASP A 311 -17.84 -6.92 4.70
N ALA A 312 -17.46 -8.19 4.53
CA ALA A 312 -17.07 -9.06 5.64
C ALA A 312 -15.86 -8.51 6.41
N LYS A 313 -14.89 -7.89 5.71
CA LYS A 313 -13.76 -7.23 6.36
C LYS A 313 -14.18 -5.97 7.11
N LEU A 314 -15.05 -5.14 6.54
CA LEU A 314 -15.58 -3.95 7.21
C LEU A 314 -16.39 -4.32 8.45
N GLU A 315 -17.21 -5.38 8.39
CA GLU A 315 -17.96 -5.89 9.54
C GLU A 315 -17.02 -6.41 10.63
N GLY A 316 -15.96 -7.15 10.25
CA GLY A 316 -14.95 -7.61 11.19
C GLY A 316 -14.27 -6.50 11.99
N LEU A 317 -14.13 -5.30 11.41
CA LEU A 317 -13.56 -4.14 12.12
C LEU A 317 -14.46 -3.62 13.24
N ARG A 318 -15.79 -3.79 13.15
CA ARG A 318 -16.73 -3.36 14.20
C ARG A 318 -16.53 -4.11 15.50
N ALA A 319 -16.02 -5.34 15.45
CA ALA A 319 -15.71 -6.14 16.63
C ALA A 319 -14.38 -5.74 17.31
N ILE A 320 -13.49 -5.04 16.59
CA ILE A 320 -12.13 -4.73 17.05
C ILE A 320 -12.02 -3.26 17.47
N PHE A 321 -12.67 -2.36 16.73
CA PHE A 321 -12.56 -0.92 16.93
C PHE A 321 -13.75 -0.34 17.69
N PRO A 322 -13.54 0.68 18.52
CA PRO A 322 -14.64 1.29 19.26
C PRO A 322 -15.62 1.98 18.31
N SER A 323 -16.90 1.90 18.66
CA SER A 323 -18.00 2.56 17.94
C SER A 323 -18.39 3.91 18.56
N GLU A 324 -17.68 4.35 19.60
CA GLU A 324 -17.93 5.61 20.29
C GLU A 324 -17.76 6.80 19.34
N GLU A 325 -18.82 7.60 19.24
CA GLU A 325 -18.76 8.82 18.46
C GLU A 325 -17.80 9.82 19.08
N GLY A 326 -16.89 10.34 18.26
CA GLY A 326 -15.90 11.33 18.70
C GLY A 326 -14.64 10.75 19.33
N SER A 327 -14.46 9.41 19.38
CA SER A 327 -13.13 8.84 19.62
C SER A 327 -12.18 9.23 18.47
N LEU A 328 -10.92 9.51 18.79
CA LEU A 328 -9.88 9.81 17.78
C LEU A 328 -9.65 8.66 16.81
N VAL A 329 -9.76 7.41 17.29
CA VAL A 329 -9.64 6.20 16.49
C VAL A 329 -10.86 5.34 16.79
N SER A 330 -11.75 5.26 15.80
CA SER A 330 -12.97 4.46 15.83
C SER A 330 -13.00 3.50 14.65
N VAL A 331 -14.09 2.73 14.56
CA VAL A 331 -14.36 1.89 13.37
C VAL A 331 -14.36 2.70 12.07
N ARG A 332 -14.67 4.01 12.12
CA ARG A 332 -14.70 4.90 10.94
C ARG A 332 -13.31 5.09 10.34
N GLU A 333 -12.32 5.43 11.16
CA GLU A 333 -10.91 5.58 10.74
C GLU A 333 -10.33 4.23 10.28
N ALA A 334 -10.70 3.14 10.95
CA ALA A 334 -10.29 1.79 10.56
C ALA A 334 -10.84 1.40 9.17
N CYS A 335 -12.14 1.61 8.94
CA CYS A 335 -12.77 1.38 7.64
C CYS A 335 -12.14 2.22 6.54
N LEU A 336 -11.88 3.51 6.80
CA LEU A 336 -11.22 4.38 5.83
C LEU A 336 -9.80 3.89 5.50
N CYS A 337 -9.02 3.45 6.49
CA CYS A 337 -7.69 2.89 6.27
C CYS A 337 -7.74 1.58 5.47
N LEU A 338 -8.70 0.71 5.77
CA LEU A 338 -8.89 -0.56 5.07
C LEU A 338 -9.28 -0.31 3.62
N LEU A 339 -10.26 0.57 3.37
CA LEU A 339 -10.73 0.92 2.03
C LEU A 339 -9.62 1.61 1.22
N SER A 340 -8.87 2.53 1.83
CA SER A 340 -7.73 3.18 1.18
C SER A 340 -6.63 2.17 0.84
N SER A 341 -6.31 1.25 1.75
CA SER A 341 -5.36 0.16 1.48
C SER A 341 -5.87 -0.79 0.40
N HIS A 342 -7.18 -0.99 0.31
CA HIS A 342 -7.80 -1.81 -0.73
C HIS A 342 -7.72 -1.14 -2.11
N LEU A 343 -7.96 0.17 -2.20
CA LEU A 343 -7.75 0.94 -3.43
C LEU A 343 -6.33 0.81 -3.95
N VAL A 344 -5.32 0.84 -3.07
CA VAL A 344 -3.91 0.58 -3.44
C VAL A 344 -3.74 -0.79 -4.07
N ARG A 345 -4.32 -1.84 -3.47
CA ARG A 345 -4.20 -3.21 -3.99
C ARG A 345 -4.90 -3.40 -5.33
N VAL A 346 -6.10 -2.83 -5.51
CA VAL A 346 -6.84 -2.86 -6.78
C VAL A 346 -6.03 -2.14 -7.87
N ALA A 347 -5.53 -0.94 -7.56
CA ALA A 347 -4.71 -0.16 -8.49
C ALA A 347 -3.44 -0.92 -8.90
N GLN A 348 -2.71 -1.46 -7.92
CA GLN A 348 -1.51 -2.24 -8.15
C GLN A 348 -1.79 -3.49 -8.99
N ALA A 349 -2.85 -4.24 -8.66
CA ALA A 349 -3.24 -5.42 -9.44
C ALA A 349 -3.59 -5.05 -10.89
N GLY A 350 -4.29 -3.94 -11.12
CA GLY A 350 -4.55 -3.44 -12.46
C GLY A 350 -3.28 -3.18 -13.27
N VAL A 351 -2.31 -2.47 -12.70
CA VAL A 351 -1.02 -2.21 -13.37
C VAL A 351 -0.25 -3.52 -13.61
N GLU A 352 -0.14 -4.37 -12.59
CA GLU A 352 0.57 -5.65 -12.67
C GLU A 352 -0.03 -6.58 -13.73
N CYS A 353 -1.36 -6.62 -13.86
CA CYS A 353 -2.07 -7.44 -14.84
C CYS A 353 -1.83 -6.99 -16.28
N VAL A 354 -1.76 -5.69 -16.55
CA VAL A 354 -1.45 -5.20 -17.90
C VAL A 354 0.05 -5.41 -18.22
N ASP A 355 0.93 -5.20 -17.24
CA ASP A 355 2.36 -5.50 -17.40
C ASP A 355 2.61 -7.01 -17.60
N TYR A 356 1.81 -7.86 -16.96
CA TYR A 356 1.81 -9.32 -17.18
C TYR A 356 1.51 -9.67 -18.65
N VAL A 357 0.55 -9.00 -19.30
CA VAL A 357 0.24 -9.24 -20.73
C VAL A 357 1.43 -8.91 -21.62
N GLU A 358 2.15 -7.83 -21.33
CA GLU A 358 3.38 -7.48 -22.06
C GLU A 358 4.51 -8.49 -21.80
N SER A 359 4.66 -8.95 -20.55
CA SER A 359 5.61 -10.01 -20.17
C SER A 359 5.31 -11.32 -20.90
N MET A 360 4.05 -11.74 -20.94
CA MET A 360 3.58 -12.92 -21.68
C MET A 360 3.90 -12.78 -23.17
N LEU A 361 3.64 -11.60 -23.77
CA LEU A 361 4.00 -11.32 -25.16
C LEU A 361 5.50 -11.43 -25.42
N ALA A 362 6.32 -10.85 -24.55
CA ALA A 362 7.77 -10.91 -24.66
C ALA A 362 8.28 -12.37 -24.58
N LYS A 363 7.76 -13.18 -23.64
CA LYS A 363 8.08 -14.61 -23.53
C LYS A 363 7.76 -15.37 -24.82
N GLN A 364 6.58 -15.13 -25.40
CA GLN A 364 6.15 -15.78 -26.64
C GLN A 364 7.01 -15.37 -27.85
N VAL A 365 7.41 -14.10 -27.95
CA VAL A 365 8.33 -13.62 -28.99
C VAL A 365 9.71 -14.26 -28.84
N VAL A 366 10.24 -14.33 -27.62
CA VAL A 366 11.52 -15.00 -27.35
C VAL A 366 11.45 -16.48 -27.69
N ALA A 367 10.36 -17.17 -27.35
CA ALA A 367 10.15 -18.56 -27.72
C ALA A 367 10.10 -18.76 -29.24
N ALA A 368 9.46 -17.85 -29.98
CA ALA A 368 9.37 -17.90 -31.44
C ALA A 368 10.70 -17.61 -32.16
N ILE A 369 11.49 -16.65 -31.65
CA ILE A 369 12.80 -16.29 -32.21
C ILE A 369 13.89 -17.26 -31.75
N GLY A 370 13.70 -17.91 -30.61
CA GLY A 370 14.59 -18.92 -30.02
C GLY A 370 15.55 -18.40 -28.95
N LYS A 371 15.92 -17.11 -28.96
CA LYS A 371 16.79 -16.52 -27.94
C LYS A 371 16.71 -14.99 -27.87
N ALA A 372 16.66 -14.46 -26.64
CA ALA A 372 16.91 -13.04 -26.38
C ALA A 372 18.42 -12.77 -26.25
N VAL A 373 18.92 -11.74 -26.94
CA VAL A 373 20.33 -11.34 -26.86
C VAL A 373 20.59 -10.64 -25.53
N THR A 374 21.51 -11.18 -24.74
CA THR A 374 21.89 -10.66 -23.42
C THR A 374 23.21 -9.89 -23.46
N LEU A 375 23.56 -9.22 -22.36
CA LEU A 375 24.87 -8.58 -22.20
C LEU A 375 26.03 -9.60 -22.31
N ASP A 376 25.83 -10.83 -21.84
CA ASP A 376 26.82 -11.90 -21.95
C ASP A 376 27.02 -12.32 -23.42
N ASP A 377 25.95 -12.40 -24.20
CA ASP A 377 26.03 -12.67 -25.64
C ASP A 377 26.79 -11.56 -26.38
N MET A 378 26.53 -10.30 -26.03
CA MET A 378 27.28 -9.17 -26.58
C MET A 378 28.76 -9.20 -26.18
N THR A 379 29.06 -9.56 -24.93
CA THR A 379 30.44 -9.72 -24.44
C THR A 379 31.17 -10.80 -25.24
N LYS A 380 30.53 -11.95 -25.45
CA LYS A 380 31.06 -13.05 -26.29
C LYS A 380 31.23 -12.61 -27.74
N PHE A 381 30.25 -11.91 -28.30
CA PHE A 381 30.30 -11.39 -29.67
C PHE A 381 31.47 -10.43 -29.87
N MET A 382 31.66 -9.48 -28.94
CA MET A 382 32.75 -8.51 -28.97
C MET A 382 34.11 -9.19 -28.80
N ALA A 383 34.24 -10.16 -27.88
CA ALA A 383 35.47 -10.94 -27.71
C ALA A 383 35.84 -11.73 -28.98
N HIS A 384 34.86 -12.28 -29.69
CA HIS A 384 35.11 -13.00 -30.95
C HIS A 384 35.56 -12.07 -32.08
N HIS A 385 34.93 -10.90 -32.23
CA HIS A 385 35.26 -9.97 -33.31
C HIS A 385 36.56 -9.19 -33.05
N THR A 386 36.84 -8.82 -31.79
CA THR A 386 38.11 -8.18 -31.43
C THR A 386 39.32 -9.06 -31.74
N ARG A 387 39.22 -10.38 -31.58
CA ARG A 387 40.28 -11.33 -32.02
C ARG A 387 40.56 -11.29 -33.52
N LYS A 388 39.59 -10.92 -34.35
CA LYS A 388 39.76 -10.80 -35.80
C LYS A 388 40.30 -9.42 -36.21
N LEU A 389 40.07 -8.38 -35.41
CA LEU A 389 40.45 -7.00 -35.70
C LEU A 389 41.91 -6.69 -35.34
N TYR A 390 42.45 -7.31 -34.29
CA TYR A 390 43.81 -7.05 -33.82
C TYR A 390 44.74 -8.22 -34.15
N ALA A 391 45.97 -7.91 -34.59
CA ALA A 391 47.03 -8.92 -34.58
C ALA A 391 47.33 -9.37 -33.14
N PRO A 392 47.86 -10.59 -32.91
CA PRO A 392 48.06 -11.13 -31.55
C PRO A 392 48.88 -10.24 -30.60
N SER A 393 49.76 -9.40 -31.13
CA SER A 393 50.56 -8.42 -30.38
C SER A 393 49.77 -7.20 -29.90
N TYR A 394 48.67 -6.85 -30.57
CA TYR A 394 47.84 -5.68 -30.29
C TYR A 394 46.47 -6.05 -29.72
N ALA A 395 46.17 -7.34 -29.59
CA ALA A 395 44.92 -7.80 -29.01
C ALA A 395 44.82 -7.38 -27.53
N PRO A 396 43.70 -6.77 -27.10
CA PRO A 396 43.47 -6.46 -25.70
C PRO A 396 43.60 -7.73 -24.85
N ARG A 397 44.42 -7.67 -23.80
CA ARG A 397 44.57 -8.77 -22.84
C ARG A 397 43.74 -8.48 -21.60
N PRO A 398 43.17 -9.51 -20.95
CA PRO A 398 42.59 -9.36 -19.62
C PRO A 398 43.60 -8.65 -18.71
N PHE A 399 43.11 -7.74 -17.86
CA PHE A 399 43.99 -7.04 -16.93
C PHE A 399 44.61 -8.06 -15.99
N CYS A 400 45.94 -8.19 -16.07
CA CYS A 400 46.75 -9.00 -15.19
C CYS A 400 47.99 -8.18 -14.84
N TYR A 401 48.19 -7.95 -13.55
CA TYR A 401 49.32 -7.18 -13.04
C TYR A 401 50.05 -8.00 -11.97
N ASP A 402 51.31 -8.30 -12.23
CA ASP A 402 52.18 -8.95 -11.25
C ASP A 402 52.49 -7.98 -10.10
N ILE A 403 52.16 -8.38 -8.88
CA ILE A 403 52.50 -7.63 -7.67
C ILE A 403 53.94 -7.95 -7.29
N ARG A 404 54.78 -6.91 -7.24
CA ARG A 404 56.21 -6.99 -6.90
C ARG A 404 56.53 -5.98 -5.81
N ARG A 405 57.48 -6.31 -4.93
CA ARG A 405 57.97 -5.37 -3.92
C ARG A 405 58.77 -4.20 -4.52
N ALA A 406 59.56 -4.49 -5.55
CA ALA A 406 60.40 -3.51 -6.24
C ALA A 406 60.76 -4.01 -7.66
N PRO A 407 61.19 -3.11 -8.58
CA PRO A 407 61.65 -3.50 -9.92
C PRO A 407 62.79 -4.52 -9.85
N GLY A 408 62.70 -5.61 -10.61
CA GLY A 408 63.72 -6.68 -10.65
C GLY A 408 63.49 -7.85 -9.68
N TYR A 409 62.52 -7.76 -8.77
CA TYR A 409 62.15 -8.88 -7.89
C TYR A 409 61.13 -9.82 -8.54
N SER A 410 61.18 -11.11 -8.20
CA SER A 410 60.19 -12.11 -8.63
C SER A 410 58.78 -11.71 -8.17
N PRO A 411 57.73 -12.03 -8.94
CA PRO A 411 56.34 -11.79 -8.54
C PRO A 411 56.02 -12.47 -7.21
N GLU A 412 55.37 -11.76 -6.30
CA GLU A 412 54.87 -12.34 -5.04
C GLU A 412 53.39 -12.74 -5.15
N GLY A 413 52.72 -12.29 -6.21
CA GLY A 413 51.34 -12.61 -6.56
C GLY A 413 50.92 -11.90 -7.83
N SER A 414 49.69 -12.13 -8.27
CA SER A 414 49.07 -11.45 -9.40
C SER A 414 47.72 -10.86 -9.01
N LEU A 415 47.41 -9.69 -9.57
CA LEU A 415 46.10 -9.08 -9.54
C LEU A 415 45.47 -9.26 -10.92
N THR A 416 44.36 -10.00 -10.99
CA THR A 416 43.55 -10.11 -12.20
C THR A 416 42.19 -9.46 -11.98
N ILE A 417 41.65 -8.82 -13.03
CA ILE A 417 40.24 -8.40 -13.06
C ILE A 417 39.52 -9.39 -13.95
N GLU A 418 38.70 -10.23 -13.33
CA GLU A 418 37.91 -11.26 -14.01
C GLU A 418 36.43 -10.98 -13.83
N THR A 419 35.63 -11.26 -14.86
CA THR A 419 34.18 -11.30 -14.74
C THR A 419 33.79 -12.57 -14.00
N THR A 420 33.12 -12.43 -12.85
CA THR A 420 32.54 -13.57 -12.14
C THR A 420 31.44 -14.20 -12.97
N PRO A 421 31.47 -15.52 -13.24
CA PRO A 421 30.36 -16.21 -13.88
C PRO A 421 29.26 -16.41 -12.85
N GLY A 422 28.28 -15.50 -12.79
CA GLY A 422 27.07 -15.66 -11.98
C GLY A 422 26.59 -14.42 -11.22
N GLY A 423 26.53 -13.26 -11.87
CA GLY A 423 25.87 -12.06 -11.36
C GLY A 423 24.61 -11.74 -12.14
#